data_AF-A0A7H8MJH9-F1
#
_entry.id   AF-A0A7H8MJH9-F1
#
_cell.length_a   1.000
_cell.length_b   1.000
_cell.length_c   1.000
_cell.angle_alpha   90.00
_cell.angle_beta   90.00
_cell.angle_gamma   90.00
#
_symmetry.space_group_name_H-M   'P 1'
#
loop_
_entity.id
_entity.type
_entity.pdbx_description
1 polymer ?
#
loop_
_entity_poly.entity_id
_entity_poly.type
_entity_poly.pdbx_seq_one_letter_code
_entity_poly.pdbx_strand_id
1 'polypeptide(L)' 'MAITEDLRAQWHKERARREIVIGAIRSHLEEQPSRNAAQACARHYCADITALAETVVPAASSTETNE' A
#
# COMPACT_ATOMS: atom_id res chain seq x y z
N MET A 1 -2.99 -31.01 -40.80
CA MET A 1 -2.71 -31.26 -39.36
C MET A 1 -1.81 -30.22 -38.70
N ALA A 2 -0.99 -29.43 -39.41
CA ALA A 2 -0.12 -28.41 -38.79
C ALA A 2 -0.89 -27.23 -38.15
N ILE A 3 -1.93 -26.73 -38.83
CA ILE A 3 -2.75 -25.58 -38.38
C ILE A 3 -3.37 -25.79 -36.99
N THR A 4 -3.73 -27.03 -36.64
CA THR A 4 -4.31 -27.37 -35.34
C THR A 4 -3.28 -27.40 -34.21
N GLU A 5 -2.03 -27.73 -34.52
CA GLU A 5 -0.95 -27.74 -33.53
C GLU A 5 -0.45 -26.32 -33.25
N ASP A 6 -0.32 -25.49 -34.29
CA ASP A 6 0.02 -24.07 -34.13
C ASP A 6 -1.02 -23.33 -33.29
N LEU A 7 -2.31 -23.61 -33.51
CA LEU A 7 -3.40 -23.03 -32.73
C LEU A 7 -3.35 -23.49 -31.27
N ARG A 8 -3.06 -24.77 -31.01
CA ARG A 8 -2.90 -25.31 -29.66
C ARG A 8 -1.70 -24.67 -28.95
N ALA A 9 -0.56 -24.52 -29.63
CA ALA A 9 0.62 -23.87 -29.09
C ALA A 9 0.37 -22.39 -28.75
N GLN A 10 -0.32 -21.65 -29.63
CA GLN A 10 -0.75 -20.27 -29.37
C GLN A 10 -1.68 -20.19 -28.16
N TRP A 11 -2.65 -21.11 -28.06
CA TRP A 11 -3.56 -21.15 -26.90
C TRP A 11 -2.81 -21.40 -25.59
N HIS A 12 -1.88 -22.36 -25.55
CA HIS A 12 -1.07 -22.61 -24.36
C HIS A 12 -0.23 -21.40 -23.96
N LYS A 13 0.37 -20.71 -24.94
CA LYS A 13 1.15 -19.49 -24.70
C LYS A 13 0.29 -18.38 -24.08
N GLU A 14 -0.87 -18.10 -24.65
CA GLU A 14 -1.76 -17.06 -24.12
C GLU A 14 -2.35 -17.45 -22.76
N ARG A 15 -2.65 -18.74 -22.55
CA ARG A 15 -3.08 -19.24 -21.24
C ARG A 15 -1.99 -19.03 -20.18
N ALA A 16 -0.75 -19.41 -20.46
CA ALA A 16 0.36 -19.22 -19.54
C ALA A 16 0.59 -17.74 -19.22
N ARG A 17 0.52 -16.87 -20.25
CA ARG A 17 0.60 -15.42 -20.07
C ARG A 17 -0.49 -14.89 -19.15
N ARG A 18 -1.74 -15.34 -19.34
CA ARG A 18 -2.88 -14.95 -18.50
C ARG A 18 -2.69 -15.39 -17.05
N GLU A 19 -2.22 -16.61 -16.83
CA GLU A 19 -1.97 -17.13 -15.48
C GLU A 19 -0.88 -16.32 -14.76
N ILE A 20 0.22 -16.01 -15.45
CA ILE A 20 1.29 -15.16 -14.90
C ILE A 20 0.78 -13.75 -14.54
N VAL A 21 0.04 -13.11 -15.46
CA VAL A 21 -0.47 -11.74 -15.24
C VAL A 21 -1.45 -11.70 -14.08
N ILE A 22 -2.43 -12.62 -14.04
CA ILE A 22 -3.40 -12.66 -12.94
C ILE A 22 -2.72 -12.99 -11.61
N GLY A 23 -1.73 -13.89 -11.62
CA GLY A 23 -0.93 -14.20 -10.44
C GLY A 23 -0.19 -12.97 -9.90
N ALA A 24 0.48 -12.21 -10.79
CA ALA A 24 1.18 -10.98 -10.42
C ALA A 24 0.24 -9.93 -9.84
N ILE A 25 -0.94 -9.73 -10.44
CA ILE A 25 -1.96 -8.79 -9.93
C ILE A 25 -2.40 -9.20 -8.51
N ARG A 26 -2.67 -10.48 -8.28
CA ARG A 26 -3.08 -10.98 -6.95
C ARG A 26 -1.99 -10.79 -5.91
N SER A 27 -0.75 -11.16 -6.23
CA SER A 27 0.41 -10.96 -5.35
C SER A 27 0.53 -9.48 -4.96
N HIS A 28 0.39 -8.56 -5.92
CA HIS A 28 0.53 -7.15 -5.63
C HIS A 28 -0.65 -6.58 -4.84
N LEU A 29 -1.87 -7.10 -5.03
CA LEU A 29 -3.03 -6.74 -4.20
C LEU A 29 -2.90 -7.26 -2.76
N GLU A 30 -2.27 -8.41 -2.55
CA GLU A 30 -1.99 -8.96 -1.21
C GLU A 30 -0.95 -8.13 -0.43
N GLU A 31 -0.02 -7.48 -1.13
CA GLU A 31 0.93 -6.53 -0.55
C GLU A 31 0.31 -5.19 -0.15
N GLN A 32 -0.89 -4.86 -0.67
CA GLN A 32 -1.52 -3.58 -0.36
C GLN A 32 -1.97 -3.52 1.10
N PRO A 33 -1.82 -2.36 1.77
CA PRO A 33 -2.31 -2.19 3.12
C PRO A 33 -3.84 -2.37 3.14
N SER A 34 -4.31 -3.16 4.11
CA SER A 34 -5.75 -3.28 4.33
C SER A 34 -6.36 -1.91 4.69
N ARG A 35 -7.66 -1.75 4.41
CA ARG A 35 -8.43 -0.56 4.83
C ARG A 35 -8.23 -0.24 6.32
N ASN A 36 -8.19 -1.28 7.16
CA ASN A 36 -8.01 -1.13 8.61
C ASN A 36 -6.59 -0.67 8.95
N ALA A 37 -5.56 -1.18 8.25
CA ALA A 37 -4.18 -0.74 8.44
C ALA A 37 -4.02 0.75 8.06
N ALA A 38 -4.62 1.18 6.94
CA ALA A 38 -4.61 2.58 6.53
C ALA A 38 -5.32 3.48 7.56
N GLN A 39 -6.48 3.03 8.08
CA GLN A 39 -7.22 3.78 9.11
C GLN A 39 -6.45 3.86 10.43
N ALA A 40 -5.81 2.77 10.87
CA ALA A 40 -4.99 2.75 12.07
C ALA A 40 -3.79 3.71 11.92
N CYS A 41 -3.09 3.66 10.79
CA CYS A 41 -1.98 4.56 10.48
C CYS A 41 -2.41 6.03 10.57
N ALA A 42 -3.55 6.40 9.99
CA ALA A 42 -4.06 7.77 10.04
C ALA A 42 -4.37 8.21 11.48
N ARG A 43 -4.98 7.34 12.30
CA ARG A 43 -5.26 7.65 13.71
C ARG A 43 -4.00 7.86 14.53
N HIS A 44 -2.99 7.00 14.33
CA HIS A 44 -1.70 7.15 15.01
C HIS A 44 -1.02 8.46 14.64
N TYR A 45 -0.97 8.79 13.35
CA TYR A 45 -0.38 10.04 12.90
C TYR A 45 -1.04 11.28 13.53
N CYS A 46 -2.37 11.33 13.59
CA CYS A 46 -3.08 12.42 14.25
C CYS A 46 -2.79 12.49 15.75
N ALA A 47 -2.67 11.34 16.42
CA ALA A 47 -2.32 11.28 17.84
C ALA A 47 -0.91 11.80 18.08
N ASP A 48 0.06 11.42 17.25
CA ASP A 48 1.45 11.85 17.35
C ASP A 48 1.60 13.36 17.15
N ILE A 49 0.89 13.93 16.17
CA ILE A 49 0.86 15.40 15.98
C ILE A 49 0.27 16.10 17.20
N THR A 50 -0.83 15.59 17.73
CA THR A 50 -1.49 16.18 18.90
C THR A 50 -0.56 16.15 20.10
N ALA A 51 0.08 15.01 20.36
CA ALA A 51 1.04 14.85 21.44
C ALA A 51 2.24 15.80 21.25
N LEU A 52 2.77 15.92 20.03
CA LEU A 52 3.85 16.87 19.75
C LEU A 52 3.43 18.31 20.05
N ALA A 53 2.25 18.74 19.61
CA ALA A 53 1.74 20.08 19.88
C ALA A 53 1.58 20.35 21.39
N GLU A 54 1.07 19.37 22.14
CA GLU A 54 0.95 19.43 23.59
C GLU A 54 2.30 19.55 24.30
N THR A 55 3.39 19.03 23.73
CA THR A 55 4.74 19.20 24.30
C THR A 55 5.39 20.53 23.92
N VAL A 56 5.22 20.99 22.67
CA VAL A 56 5.91 22.18 22.14
C VAL A 56 5.27 23.48 22.63
N VAL A 57 3.94 23.55 22.69
CA VAL A 57 3.24 24.79 23.07
C VAL A 57 3.58 25.26 24.50
N PRO A 58 3.57 24.39 25.54
CA PRO A 58 4.01 24.78 26.87
C PRO A 58 5.50 25.13 26.95
N ALA A 59 6.34 24.47 26.14
CA ALA A 59 7.77 24.76 26.10
C ALA A 59 8.05 26.16 25.52
N ALA A 60 7.33 26.56 24.47
CA ALA A 60 7.46 27.88 23.85
C ALA A 60 6.92 29.02 24.73
N SER A 61 5.79 28.81 25.42
CA SER A 61 5.23 29.82 26.33
C SER A 61 6.07 30.02 27.60
N SER A 62 6.78 28.98 28.05
CA SER A 62 7.73 29.07 29.17
C SER A 62 8.99 29.85 28.83
N THR A 63 9.39 29.91 27.56
CA THR A 63 10.53 30.72 27.11
C THR A 63 10.18 32.19 26.90
N GLU A 64 8.96 32.52 26.46
CA GLU A 64 8.51 33.90 26.23
C GLU A 64 8.29 34.72 27.53
N THR A 65 8.16 34.06 28.68
CA THR A 65 7.89 34.73 29.98
C THR A 65 9.15 35.08 30.77
N ASN A 66 10.35 34.79 30.24
CA ASN A 66 11.62 34.90 30.95
C ASN A 66 12.57 36.00 30.41
N GLU A 67 12.05 36.92 29.58
CA GLU A 67 12.71 38.17 29.14
C GLU A 67 12.03 39.39 29.76
#